data_AF-A0A5D2VXH2-F1
#
_entry.id   AF-A0A5D2VXH2-F1
#
_cell.length_a   1.000
_cell.length_b   1.000
_cell.length_c   1.000
_cell.angle_alpha   90.00
_cell.angle_beta   90.00
_cell.angle_gamma   90.00
#
_symmetry.space_group_name_H-M   'P 1'
#
loop_
_entity.id
_entity.type
_entity.pdbx_description
1 polymer ?
#
loop_
_entity_poly.entity_id
_entity_poly.type
_entity_poly.pdbx_seq_one_letter_code
_entity_poly.pdbx_strand_id
1 'polypeptide(L)'
;NPDTCFIERALLDSNLICSLQDVVDAPEILTVIGKIPHLSKFLNSLYNCQYKSFFLAFAGLTEQIKLDRYLHLRFRFYMREVRTVVYSQFLESHKSVTIEAMAKAFGVTVEFIDPELSRFIAVGKLHCKIDKVAGVLETNRPDAKNALYQATIKHGDFLLNRIQELSRVIDL
;
A
#
# COMPACT_ATOMS: atom_id res chain seq x y z
N ASN A 1 -13.23 14.54 -14.33
CA ASN A 1 -12.80 15.68 -13.48
C ASN A 1 -11.30 15.66 -13.32
N PRO A 2 -10.60 16.80 -13.42
CA PRO A 2 -9.18 16.87 -13.12
C PRO A 2 -8.89 16.45 -11.66
N ASP A 3 -9.82 16.70 -10.74
CA ASP A 3 -9.69 16.39 -9.31
C ASP A 3 -9.58 14.88 -9.01
N THR A 4 -10.24 14.02 -9.80
CA THR A 4 -10.11 12.56 -9.66
C THR A 4 -8.75 12.04 -10.11
N CYS A 5 -8.06 12.76 -11.01
CA CYS A 5 -6.73 12.39 -11.50
C CYS A 5 -5.64 12.75 -10.47
N PHE A 6 -5.82 13.84 -9.72
CA PHE A 6 -4.92 14.21 -8.62
C PHE A 6 -4.94 13.19 -7.47
N ILE A 7 -6.14 12.75 -7.08
CA ILE A 7 -6.31 11.68 -6.08
C ILE A 7 -5.68 10.38 -6.58
N GLU A 8 -5.90 10.01 -7.85
CA GLU A 8 -5.32 8.80 -8.45
C GLU A 8 -3.78 8.83 -8.45
N ARG A 9 -3.17 9.99 -8.74
CA ARG A 9 -1.71 10.17 -8.78
C ARG A 9 -1.09 10.21 -7.37
N ALA A 10 -1.72 10.91 -6.43
CA ALA A 10 -1.25 11.01 -5.04
C ALA A 10 -1.35 9.68 -4.28
N LEU A 11 -2.32 8.82 -4.63
CA LEU A 11 -2.49 7.50 -4.02
C LEU A 11 -1.60 6.41 -4.63
N LEU A 12 -0.99 6.67 -5.79
CA LEU A 12 -0.09 5.74 -6.49
C LEU A 12 1.39 5.89 -6.11
N ASP A 13 1.79 7.01 -5.50
CA ASP A 13 3.17 7.21 -5.09
C ASP A 13 3.50 6.41 -3.82
N SER A 14 4.59 5.64 -3.90
CA SER A 14 4.96 4.53 -3.01
C SER A 14 5.26 4.92 -1.55
N ASN A 15 5.13 6.19 -1.19
CA ASN A 15 5.33 6.71 0.17
C ASN A 15 4.07 7.40 0.70
N LEU A 16 2.93 6.69 0.66
CA LEU A 16 1.64 7.23 1.13
C LEU A 16 1.71 7.73 2.60
N ILE A 17 2.56 7.14 3.44
CA ILE A 17 2.66 7.51 4.86
C ILE A 17 3.24 8.93 5.05
N CYS A 18 4.27 9.30 4.27
CA CYS A 18 4.79 10.67 4.31
C CYS A 18 3.84 11.65 3.61
N SER A 19 3.19 11.24 2.51
CA SER A 19 2.29 12.13 1.77
C SER A 19 0.94 12.33 2.46
N LEU A 20 0.50 11.47 3.39
CA LEU A 20 -0.76 11.66 4.12
C LEU A 20 -0.75 12.90 5.02
N GLN A 21 0.38 13.26 5.62
CA GLN A 21 0.50 14.53 6.35
C GLN A 21 0.27 15.70 5.38
N ASP A 22 1.02 15.70 4.27
CA ASP A 22 0.95 16.76 3.26
C ASP A 22 -0.42 16.83 2.56
N VAL A 23 -1.09 15.69 2.39
CA VAL A 23 -2.41 15.54 1.78
C VAL A 23 -3.54 15.95 2.73
N VAL A 24 -3.40 15.70 4.03
CA VAL A 24 -4.37 16.15 5.05
C VAL A 24 -4.26 17.66 5.25
N ASP A 25 -3.04 18.21 5.20
CA ASP A 25 -2.79 19.64 5.38
C ASP A 25 -2.99 20.46 4.10
N ALA A 26 -3.16 19.81 2.94
CA ALA A 26 -3.39 20.49 1.66
C ALA A 26 -4.76 21.22 1.65
N PRO A 27 -4.77 22.56 1.45
CA PRO A 27 -6.01 23.34 1.49
C PRO A 27 -6.98 22.98 0.37
N GLU A 28 -6.49 22.57 -0.79
CA GLU A 28 -7.30 22.10 -1.91
C GLU A 28 -8.12 20.86 -1.54
N ILE A 29 -7.52 19.95 -0.78
CA ILE A 29 -8.15 18.68 -0.38
C ILE A 29 -9.16 18.93 0.74
N LEU A 30 -8.85 19.81 1.70
CA LEU A 30 -9.77 20.21 2.77
C LEU A 30 -11.08 20.82 2.23
N THR A 31 -11.04 21.59 1.14
CA THR A 31 -12.25 22.16 0.52
C THR A 31 -13.13 21.11 -0.16
N VAL A 32 -12.55 20.00 -0.61
CA VAL A 32 -13.24 18.90 -1.30
C VAL A 32 -13.70 17.82 -0.32
N ILE A 33 -12.98 17.61 0.78
CA ILE A 33 -13.31 16.64 1.83
C ILE A 33 -14.71 16.87 2.42
N GLY A 34 -15.15 18.13 2.53
CA GLY A 34 -16.50 18.47 3.01
C GLY A 34 -17.64 18.05 2.06
N LYS A 35 -17.35 17.81 0.78
CA LYS A 35 -18.34 17.47 -0.25
C LYS A 35 -18.56 15.97 -0.41
N ILE A 36 -17.57 15.15 -0.04
CA ILE A 36 -17.61 13.70 -0.22
C ILE A 36 -17.89 13.03 1.14
N PRO A 37 -19.00 12.28 1.28
CA PRO A 37 -19.31 11.58 2.52
C PRO A 37 -18.23 10.52 2.82
N HIS A 38 -17.95 10.29 4.10
CA HIS A 38 -16.97 9.31 4.62
C HIS A 38 -15.48 9.57 4.34
N LEU A 39 -15.11 10.43 3.39
CA LEU A 39 -13.71 10.71 3.07
C LEU A 39 -12.95 11.37 4.24
N SER A 40 -13.58 12.33 4.93
CA SER A 40 -13.00 12.96 6.12
C SER A 40 -12.68 11.95 7.22
N LYS A 41 -13.62 11.02 7.50
CA LYS A 41 -13.44 9.98 8.52
C LYS A 41 -12.35 9.01 8.11
N PHE A 42 -12.26 8.66 6.83
CA PHE A 42 -11.23 7.79 6.28
C PHE A 42 -9.83 8.37 6.50
N LEU A 43 -9.57 9.62 6.06
CA LEU A 43 -8.26 10.25 6.20
C LEU A 43 -7.86 10.44 7.66
N ASN A 44 -8.77 10.97 8.49
CA ASN A 44 -8.51 11.16 9.91
C ASN A 44 -8.28 9.84 10.66
N SER A 45 -8.98 8.76 10.28
CA SER A 45 -8.77 7.44 10.90
C SER A 45 -7.41 6.84 10.54
N LEU A 46 -6.94 7.06 9.31
CA LEU A 46 -5.63 6.59 8.85
C LEU A 46 -4.49 7.37 9.53
N TYR A 47 -4.68 8.68 9.68
CA TYR A 47 -3.75 9.56 10.38
C TYR A 47 -3.62 9.19 11.87
N ASN A 48 -4.76 9.03 12.57
CA ASN A 48 -4.78 8.68 13.98
C ASN A 48 -4.50 7.18 14.26
N CYS A 49 -4.13 6.40 13.24
CA CYS A 49 -3.89 4.94 13.33
C CYS A 49 -5.08 4.15 13.92
N GLN A 50 -6.32 4.59 13.67
CA GLN A 50 -7.54 3.93 14.12
C GLN A 50 -8.08 2.99 13.03
N TYR A 51 -7.57 1.76 13.01
CA TYR A 51 -7.83 0.86 11.88
C TYR A 51 -9.26 0.29 11.81
N LYS A 52 -9.99 0.20 12.93
CA LYS A 52 -11.39 -0.26 12.93
C LYS A 52 -12.32 0.74 12.24
N SER A 53 -12.22 2.02 12.63
CA SER A 53 -13.00 3.10 12.02
C SER A 53 -12.60 3.31 10.57
N PHE A 54 -11.32 3.11 10.25
CA PHE A 54 -10.83 3.09 8.88
C PHE A 54 -11.56 2.07 8.00
N PHE A 55 -11.64 0.80 8.41
CA PHE A 55 -12.29 -0.24 7.59
C PHE A 55 -13.79 0.04 7.38
N LEU A 56 -14.48 0.60 8.38
CA LEU A 56 -15.88 1.02 8.25
C LEU A 56 -16.03 2.19 7.27
N ALA A 57 -15.19 3.22 7.37
CA ALA A 57 -15.21 4.35 6.45
C ALA A 57 -14.81 3.92 5.02
N PHE A 58 -13.86 3.00 4.90
CA PHE A 58 -13.40 2.44 3.65
C PHE A 58 -14.51 1.65 2.94
N ALA A 59 -15.30 0.85 3.66
CA ALA A 59 -16.45 0.17 3.08
C ALA A 59 -17.43 1.17 2.43
N GLY A 60 -17.82 2.24 3.14
CA GLY A 60 -18.70 3.27 2.59
C GLY A 60 -18.10 4.03 1.40
N LEU A 61 -16.80 4.34 1.45
CA LEU A 61 -16.09 4.97 0.34
C LEU A 61 -16.07 4.07 -0.90
N THR A 62 -15.93 2.76 -0.72
CA THR A 62 -15.84 1.82 -1.85
C THR A 62 -17.14 1.69 -2.64
N GLU A 63 -18.29 1.89 -2.00
CA GLU A 63 -19.58 1.96 -2.70
C GLU A 63 -19.65 3.18 -3.61
N GLN A 64 -19.17 4.34 -3.15
CA GLN A 64 -19.12 5.58 -3.95
C GLN A 64 -18.19 5.43 -5.15
N ILE A 65 -16.99 4.86 -4.95
CA ILE A 65 -16.01 4.66 -6.04
C ILE A 65 -16.53 3.70 -7.11
N LYS A 66 -17.37 2.72 -6.74
CA LYS A 66 -18.00 1.81 -7.72
C LYS A 66 -19.01 2.52 -8.62
N LEU A 67 -19.66 3.57 -8.13
CA LEU A 67 -20.63 4.35 -8.91
C LEU A 67 -19.94 5.28 -9.92
N ASP A 68 -18.68 5.61 -9.69
CA ASP A 68 -17.91 6.47 -10.58
C ASP A 68 -17.47 5.75 -11.86
N ARG A 69 -17.91 6.28 -13.01
CA ARG A 69 -17.65 5.71 -14.35
C ARG A 69 -16.16 5.53 -14.66
N TYR A 70 -15.30 6.42 -14.19
CA TYR A 70 -13.86 6.39 -14.49
C TYR A 70 -13.06 5.54 -13.51
N LEU A 71 -13.40 5.58 -12.22
CA LEU A 71 -12.67 4.87 -11.17
C LEU A 71 -13.04 3.39 -11.09
N HIS A 72 -14.25 3.02 -11.52
CA HIS A 72 -14.70 1.64 -11.53
C HIS A 72 -13.77 0.70 -12.33
N LEU A 73 -13.20 1.18 -13.45
CA LEU A 73 -12.35 0.36 -14.34
C LEU A 73 -11.12 -0.23 -13.62
N ARG A 74 -10.56 0.50 -12.64
CA ARG A 74 -9.36 0.10 -11.89
C ARG A 74 -9.63 -0.03 -10.38
N PHE A 75 -10.90 -0.17 -9.99
CA PHE A 75 -11.33 -0.25 -8.60
C PHE A 75 -10.61 -1.35 -7.79
N ARG A 76 -10.44 -2.55 -8.37
CA ARG A 76 -9.77 -3.67 -7.69
C ARG A 76 -8.31 -3.38 -7.37
N PHE A 77 -7.64 -2.65 -8.27
CA PHE A 77 -6.26 -2.23 -8.06
C PHE A 77 -6.21 -1.20 -6.92
N TYR A 78 -7.08 -0.19 -6.96
CA TYR A 78 -7.14 0.83 -5.91
C TYR A 78 -7.39 0.25 -4.51
N MET A 79 -8.37 -0.65 -4.37
CA MET A 79 -8.64 -1.30 -3.08
C MET A 79 -7.41 -2.06 -2.56
N ARG A 80 -6.66 -2.69 -3.47
CA ARG A 80 -5.49 -3.48 -3.15
C ARG A 80 -4.33 -2.59 -2.67
N GLU A 81 -4.11 -1.46 -3.32
CA GLU A 81 -3.07 -0.50 -2.92
C GLU A 81 -3.37 0.10 -1.55
N VAL A 82 -4.60 0.58 -1.33
CA VAL A 82 -4.99 1.17 -0.05
C VAL A 82 -4.80 0.19 1.12
N ARG A 83 -5.20 -1.08 0.95
CA ARG A 83 -4.96 -2.11 1.98
C ARG A 83 -3.49 -2.38 2.23
N THR A 84 -2.69 -2.42 1.16
CA THR A 84 -1.24 -2.65 1.27
C THR A 84 -0.59 -1.56 2.14
N VAL A 85 -0.96 -0.30 1.92
CA VAL A 85 -0.42 0.81 2.71
C VAL A 85 -0.79 0.69 4.18
N VAL A 86 -2.06 0.42 4.49
CA VAL A 86 -2.55 0.31 5.87
C VAL A 86 -1.84 -0.81 6.62
N TYR A 87 -1.66 -1.97 5.96
CA TYR A 87 -0.92 -3.09 6.54
C TYR A 87 0.56 -2.74 6.71
N SER A 88 1.18 -2.07 5.74
CA SER A 88 2.56 -1.60 5.85
C SER A 88 2.73 -0.63 7.02
N GLN A 89 1.84 0.34 7.18
CA GLN A 89 1.88 1.32 8.28
C GLN A 89 1.80 0.64 9.65
N PHE A 90 0.90 -0.34 9.80
CA PHE A 90 0.78 -1.10 11.06
C PHE A 90 2.04 -1.92 11.34
N LEU A 91 2.56 -2.61 10.33
CA LEU A 91 3.76 -3.45 10.44
C LEU A 91 5.02 -2.60 10.64
N GLU A 92 5.10 -1.40 10.10
CA GLU A 92 6.27 -0.52 10.26
C GLU A 92 6.49 -0.10 11.71
N SER A 93 5.41 0.12 12.46
CA SER A 93 5.47 0.46 13.89
C SER A 93 5.86 -0.70 14.80
N HIS A 94 5.79 -1.96 14.32
CA HIS A 94 6.03 -3.15 15.15
C HIS A 94 7.07 -4.10 14.54
N LYS A 95 8.09 -4.49 15.32
CA LYS A 95 9.10 -5.47 14.88
C LYS A 95 8.54 -6.90 14.77
N SER A 96 7.64 -7.25 15.67
CA SER A 96 7.01 -8.57 15.76
C SER A 96 5.59 -8.41 16.34
N VAL A 97 4.61 -9.06 15.73
CA VAL A 97 3.19 -9.00 16.16
C VAL A 97 2.51 -10.35 15.94
N THR A 98 1.63 -10.77 16.85
CA THR A 98 0.79 -11.95 16.62
C THR A 98 -0.35 -11.66 15.65
N ILE A 99 -0.69 -12.62 14.79
CA ILE A 99 -1.77 -12.45 13.79
C ILE A 99 -3.11 -12.12 14.47
N GLU A 100 -3.36 -12.68 15.65
CA GLU A 100 -4.56 -12.41 16.46
C GLU A 100 -4.63 -10.95 16.95
N ALA A 101 -3.51 -10.39 17.42
CA ALA A 101 -3.46 -9.00 17.87
C ALA A 101 -3.70 -8.05 16.68
N MET A 102 -3.13 -8.37 15.53
CA MET A 102 -3.38 -7.65 14.28
C MET A 102 -4.88 -7.70 13.92
N ALA A 103 -5.48 -8.89 13.88
CA ALA A 103 -6.90 -9.07 13.62
C ALA A 103 -7.80 -8.27 14.57
N LYS A 104 -7.47 -8.26 15.87
CA LYS A 104 -8.19 -7.48 16.90
C LYS A 104 -8.05 -5.98 16.71
N ALA A 105 -6.89 -5.49 16.27
CA ALA A 105 -6.66 -4.07 15.99
C ALA A 105 -7.46 -3.60 14.77
N PHE A 106 -7.53 -4.42 13.72
CA PHE A 106 -8.30 -4.15 12.51
C PHE A 106 -9.80 -4.41 12.67
N GLY A 107 -10.21 -5.22 13.65
CA GLY A 107 -11.61 -5.59 13.85
C GLY A 107 -12.13 -6.62 12.84
N VAL A 108 -11.23 -7.47 12.33
CA VAL A 108 -11.52 -8.52 11.34
C VAL A 108 -11.12 -9.89 11.89
N THR A 109 -11.49 -10.97 11.20
CA THR A 109 -11.13 -12.33 11.59
C THR A 109 -9.72 -12.70 11.13
N VAL A 110 -9.09 -13.64 11.84
CA VAL A 110 -7.77 -14.18 11.47
C VAL A 110 -7.81 -14.85 10.09
N GLU A 111 -8.90 -15.56 9.79
CA GLU A 111 -9.12 -16.21 8.50
C GLU A 111 -9.20 -15.23 7.32
N PHE A 112 -9.53 -13.97 7.58
CA PHE A 112 -9.53 -12.92 6.56
C PHE A 112 -8.11 -12.37 6.32
N ILE A 113 -7.33 -12.18 7.38
CA ILE A 113 -5.99 -11.58 7.31
C ILE A 113 -4.94 -12.55 6.74
N ASP A 114 -4.95 -13.82 7.14
CA ASP A 114 -3.95 -14.82 6.72
C ASP A 114 -3.78 -14.91 5.18
N PRO A 115 -4.85 -15.10 4.39
CA PRO A 115 -4.73 -15.15 2.92
C PRO A 115 -4.39 -13.80 2.30
N GLU A 116 -4.86 -12.68 2.87
CA GLU A 116 -4.52 -11.35 2.36
C GLU A 116 -3.02 -11.07 2.52
N LEU A 117 -2.46 -11.26 3.71
CA LEU A 117 -1.04 -11.06 3.97
C LEU A 117 -0.18 -12.00 3.13
N SER A 118 -0.54 -13.28 3.06
CA SER A 118 0.17 -14.26 2.22
C SER A 118 0.27 -13.79 0.78
N ARG A 119 -0.83 -13.28 0.20
CA ARG A 119 -0.85 -12.76 -1.17
C ARG A 119 -0.01 -11.50 -1.35
N PHE A 120 0.04 -10.61 -0.36
CA PHE A 120 0.83 -9.37 -0.43
C PHE A 120 2.32 -9.63 -0.29
N ILE A 121 2.71 -10.58 0.57
CA ILE A 121 4.09 -11.03 0.75
C ILE A 121 4.57 -11.76 -0.51
N ALA A 122 3.74 -12.63 -1.08
CA ALA A 122 4.08 -13.35 -2.32
C ALA A 122 4.33 -12.41 -3.51
N VAL A 123 3.63 -11.28 -3.58
CA VAL A 123 3.86 -10.24 -4.60
C VAL A 123 5.06 -9.34 -4.24
N GLY A 124 5.56 -9.40 -3.01
CA GLY A 124 6.69 -8.59 -2.55
C GLY A 124 6.32 -7.15 -2.21
N LYS A 125 5.03 -6.85 -2.00
CA LYS A 125 4.58 -5.52 -1.57
C LYS A 125 4.73 -5.26 -0.07
N LEU A 126 4.76 -6.33 0.74
CA LEU A 126 4.99 -6.27 2.17
C LEU A 126 6.28 -7.02 2.50
N HIS A 127 7.20 -6.34 3.20
CA HIS A 127 8.46 -6.91 3.66
C HIS A 127 8.29 -7.55 5.05
N CYS A 128 7.44 -8.56 5.14
CA CYS A 128 7.22 -9.32 6.36
C CYS A 128 7.28 -10.83 6.09
N LYS A 129 7.60 -11.59 7.15
CA LYS A 129 7.60 -13.04 7.17
C LYS A 129 6.52 -13.51 8.13
N ILE A 130 5.78 -14.53 7.72
CA ILE A 130 4.74 -15.16 8.54
C ILE A 130 5.31 -16.47 9.10
N ASP A 131 5.33 -16.59 10.42
CA ASP A 131 5.49 -17.88 11.10
C ASP A 131 4.11 -18.41 11.51
N LYS A 132 3.65 -19.45 10.81
CA LYS A 132 2.34 -20.06 11.05
C LYS A 132 2.33 -20.97 12.28
N VAL A 133 3.47 -21.49 12.72
CA VAL A 133 3.57 -22.37 13.90
C VAL A 133 3.50 -21.53 15.16
N ALA A 134 4.25 -20.42 15.20
CA ALA A 134 4.21 -19.48 16.31
C ALA A 134 3.03 -18.50 16.24
N GLY A 135 2.41 -18.33 15.06
CA GLY A 135 1.35 -17.35 14.85
C GLY A 135 1.85 -15.89 14.86
N VAL A 136 3.11 -15.69 14.51
CA VAL A 136 3.83 -14.41 14.62
C VAL A 136 4.19 -13.87 13.25
N LEU A 137 4.03 -12.57 13.08
CA LEU A 137 4.47 -11.78 11.94
C LEU A 137 5.75 -11.05 12.32
N GLU A 138 6.82 -11.29 11.58
CA GLU A 138 8.09 -10.60 11.74
C GLU A 138 8.33 -9.64 10.57
N THR A 139 8.67 -8.40 10.87
CA THR A 139 8.97 -7.40 9.85
C THR A 139 10.46 -7.39 9.56
N ASN A 140 10.82 -7.58 8.29
CA ASN A 140 12.20 -7.47 7.85
C ASN A 140 12.36 -6.08 7.25
N ARG A 141 12.96 -5.14 7.99
CA ARG A 141 13.27 -3.81 7.45
C ARG A 141 14.44 -3.97 6.49
N PRO A 142 14.26 -3.81 5.16
CA PRO A 142 15.40 -3.81 4.27
C PRO A 142 16.24 -2.56 4.55
N ASP A 143 17.48 -2.75 4.99
CA ASP A 143 18.41 -1.64 5.18
C ASP A 143 18.53 -0.85 3.87
N ALA A 144 18.45 0.48 3.94
CA ALA A 144 18.50 1.35 2.76
C ALA A 144 19.73 1.08 1.88
N LYS A 145 20.87 0.72 2.49
CA LYS A 145 22.09 0.32 1.78
C LYS A 145 21.93 -0.99 1.01
N ASN A 146 21.28 -1.99 1.61
CA ASN A 146 21.07 -3.29 0.99
C ASN A 146 20.05 -3.18 -0.16
N ALA A 147 19.02 -2.35 0.02
CA ALA A 147 18.08 -2.00 -1.06
C ALA A 147 18.78 -1.30 -2.24
N LEU A 148 19.62 -0.31 -1.96
CA LEU A 148 20.40 0.41 -2.99
C LEU A 148 21.38 -0.52 -3.72
N TYR A 149 22.03 -1.42 -2.98
CA TYR A 149 22.94 -2.43 -3.53
C TYR A 149 22.20 -3.37 -4.49
N GLN A 150 21.06 -3.92 -4.06
CA GLN A 150 20.22 -4.79 -4.89
C GLN A 150 19.67 -4.07 -6.13
N ALA A 151 19.28 -2.79 -5.99
CA ALA A 151 18.84 -1.99 -7.12
C ALA A 151 19.97 -1.79 -8.14
N THR A 152 21.18 -1.45 -7.68
CA THR A 152 22.36 -1.26 -8.53
C THR A 152 22.71 -2.53 -9.30
N ILE A 153 22.70 -3.70 -8.65
CA ILE A 153 22.94 -4.99 -9.32
C ILE A 153 21.92 -5.23 -10.42
N LYS A 154 20.63 -5.07 -10.13
CA LYS A 154 19.56 -5.28 -11.13
C LYS A 154 19.70 -4.37 -12.35
N HIS A 155 20.06 -3.11 -12.14
CA HIS A 155 20.31 -2.19 -13.25
C HIS A 155 21.56 -2.58 -14.04
N GLY A 156 22.61 -3.05 -13.35
CA GLY A 156 23.82 -3.58 -13.96
C GLY A 156 23.55 -4.79 -14.84
N ASP A 157 22.81 -5.78 -14.34
CA ASP A 157 22.44 -6.99 -15.09
C ASP A 157 21.62 -6.66 -16.33
N PHE A 158 20.67 -5.71 -16.20
CA PHE A 158 19.87 -5.26 -17.34
C PHE A 158 20.73 -4.62 -18.44
N LEU A 159 21.70 -3.77 -18.05
CA LEU A 159 22.62 -3.14 -19.00
C LEU A 159 23.53 -4.18 -19.66
N LEU A 160 24.08 -5.12 -18.90
CA LEU A 160 24.93 -6.19 -19.42
C LEU A 160 24.18 -7.05 -20.45
N ASN A 161 22.94 -7.44 -20.16
CA ASN A 161 22.12 -8.21 -21.10
C ASN A 161 21.90 -7.45 -22.42
N ARG A 162 21.63 -6.15 -22.35
CA ARG A 162 21.46 -5.31 -23.56
C ARG A 162 22.75 -5.15 -24.36
N ILE A 163 23.89 -4.98 -23.71
CA ILE A 163 25.19 -4.89 -24.38
C ILE A 163 25.54 -6.23 -25.06
N GLN A 164 25.28 -7.35 -24.38
CA GLN A 164 25.49 -8.69 -24.95
C GLN A 164 24.62 -8.95 -26.18
N GLU A 165 23.35 -8.53 -26.16
CA GLU A 165 22.47 -8.60 -27.33
C GLU A 165 23.00 -7.77 -28.50
N LEU A 166 23.46 -6.54 -28.24
CA LEU A 166 24.00 -5.65 -29.26
C LEU A 166 25.31 -6.16 -29.86
N SER A 167 26.23 -6.70 -29.05
CA SER A 167 27.50 -7.27 -29.54
C SER A 167 27.26 -8.41 -30.52
N ARG A 168 26.35 -9.32 -30.19
CA ARG A 168 26.02 -10.46 -31.07
C ARG A 168 25.49 -10.04 -32.45
N VAL A 169 24.84 -8.88 -32.55
CA VAL A 169 24.31 -8.33 -33.81
C VAL A 169 25.41 -7.65 -34.62
N ILE A 170 26.45 -7.11 -33.99
CA ILE A 170 27.58 -6.44 -34.67
C ILE A 170 28.61 -7.44 -35.17
N ASP A 171 28.75 -8.58 -34.49
CA ASP A 171 29.67 -9.66 -34.87
C ASP A 171 29.13 -10.56 -36.01
N LEU A 172 27.90 -10.28 -36.50
CA LEU A 172 27.22 -10.92 -37.66
C LEU A 172 27.32 -10.05 -38.91
#